data_AF-A0A545T4R2-F1
#
_entry.id   AF-A0A545T4R2-F1
#
_cell.length_a   1.000
_cell.length_b   1.000
_cell.length_c   1.000
_cell.angle_alpha   90.00
_cell.angle_beta   90.00
_cell.angle_gamma   90.00
#
_symmetry.space_group_name_H-M   'P 1'
#
loop_
_entity.id
_entity.type
_entity.pdbx_description
1 polymer ?
#
loop_
_entity_poly.entity_id
_entity_poly.type
_entity_poly.pdbx_seq_one_letter_code
_entity_poly.pdbx_strand_id
1 'polypeptide(L)'
;MDGQYFSRNLTWSMLDGQLVVHDNISPMAPRMVTMEEWHELVFFSADGQHTIGEFVNAVGSKYEGTPPNGLRDQIHNVIGELLDQQIIILHDEAVPLPMEYANEFVPKESIK
;
A
#
# COMPACT_ATOMS: atom_id res chain seq x y z
N MET A 1 -8.06 -2.54 13.81
CA MET A 1 -6.83 -2.96 13.12
C MET A 1 -5.60 -2.13 13.50
N ASP A 2 -5.68 -1.09 14.35
CA ASP A 2 -4.53 -0.22 14.65
C ASP A 2 -3.27 -0.90 15.17
N GLY A 3 -3.40 -1.99 15.92
CA GLY A 3 -2.26 -2.73 16.46
C GLY A 3 -1.61 -3.70 15.48
N GLN A 4 -2.15 -3.83 14.26
CA GLN A 4 -1.63 -4.76 13.26
C GLN A 4 -0.58 -4.07 12.40
N TYR A 5 0.48 -4.81 12.11
CA TYR A 5 1.45 -4.46 11.08
C TYR A 5 0.85 -4.76 9.72
N PHE A 6 1.30 -4.08 8.69
CA PHE A 6 0.75 -4.27 7.35
C PHE A 6 1.84 -4.12 6.29
N SER A 7 1.81 -5.01 5.30
CA SER A 7 2.81 -5.03 4.23
C SER A 7 2.15 -5.14 2.86
N ARG A 8 2.84 -4.65 1.84
CA ARG A 8 2.52 -4.96 0.44
C ARG A 8 2.53 -6.48 0.22
N ASN A 9 1.67 -6.92 -0.69
CA ASN A 9 1.53 -8.33 -1.08
C ASN A 9 1.64 -8.53 -2.61
N LEU A 10 1.79 -7.44 -3.37
CA LEU A 10 1.89 -7.45 -4.83
C LEU A 10 3.12 -6.67 -5.29
N THR A 11 3.61 -7.04 -6.47
CA THR A 11 4.62 -6.26 -7.18
C THR A 11 3.96 -5.04 -7.84
N TRP A 12 4.72 -3.99 -8.12
CA TRP A 12 4.18 -2.73 -8.62
C TRP A 12 5.12 -2.02 -9.58
N SER A 13 4.61 -1.16 -10.45
CA SER A 13 5.41 -0.32 -11.35
C SER A 13 4.76 1.04 -11.58
N MET A 14 5.54 2.03 -12.00
CA MET A 14 5.04 3.30 -12.51
C MET A 14 4.86 3.20 -14.02
N LEU A 15 3.63 3.36 -14.49
CA LEU A 15 3.31 3.43 -15.92
C LEU A 15 2.68 4.78 -16.22
N ASP A 16 3.30 5.57 -17.09
CA ASP A 16 2.84 6.92 -17.45
C ASP A 16 2.51 7.82 -16.24
N GLY A 17 3.28 7.67 -15.16
CA GLY A 17 3.11 8.44 -13.91
C GLY A 17 2.03 7.89 -12.97
N GLN A 18 1.43 6.74 -13.28
CA GLN A 18 0.42 6.09 -12.45
C GLN A 18 1.00 4.84 -11.79
N LEU A 19 0.64 4.61 -10.53
CA LEU A 19 0.94 3.35 -9.85
C LEU A 19 0.10 2.22 -10.45
N VAL A 20 0.78 1.13 -10.83
CA VAL A 20 0.15 -0.11 -11.31
C VAL A 20 0.59 -1.26 -10.41
N VAL A 21 -0.35 -2.04 -9.90
CA VAL A 21 -0.07 -3.27 -9.14
C VAL A 21 -0.28 -4.50 -10.01
N HIS A 22 0.64 -5.46 -9.93
CA HIS A 22 0.62 -6.66 -10.75
C HIS A 22 0.15 -7.85 -9.91
N ASP A 23 -0.87 -8.55 -10.39
CA ASP A 23 -1.41 -9.74 -9.71
C ASP A 23 -0.43 -10.91 -9.85
N ASN A 24 0.01 -11.45 -8.71
CA ASN A 24 0.94 -12.58 -8.67
C ASN A 24 0.27 -13.91 -9.09
N ILE A 25 -1.06 -13.99 -9.10
CA ILE A 25 -1.84 -15.19 -9.42
C ILE A 25 -2.15 -15.29 -10.92
N SER A 26 -2.22 -14.15 -11.62
CA SER A 26 -2.44 -14.12 -13.08
C SER A 26 -1.54 -13.08 -13.76
N PRO A 27 -0.36 -13.48 -14.28
CA PRO A 27 0.55 -12.58 -14.99
C PRO A 27 -0.02 -11.98 -16.28
N MET A 28 -1.23 -12.40 -16.70
CA MET A 28 -1.91 -11.90 -17.90
C MET A 28 -2.93 -10.79 -17.62
N ALA A 29 -3.15 -10.42 -16.36
CA ALA A 29 -4.04 -9.33 -15.99
C ALA A 29 -3.39 -8.49 -14.88
N PRO A 30 -2.45 -7.58 -15.20
CA PRO A 30 -2.12 -6.51 -14.28
C PRO A 30 -3.44 -5.88 -13.84
N ARG A 31 -3.68 -5.83 -12.53
CA ARG A 31 -4.79 -5.05 -12.02
C ARG A 31 -4.33 -3.61 -12.13
N MET A 32 -4.62 -3.01 -13.27
CA MET A 32 -4.52 -1.56 -13.41
C MET A 32 -5.57 -0.95 -12.49
N VAL A 33 -5.24 -0.87 -11.22
CA VAL A 33 -5.93 -0.01 -10.27
C VAL A 33 -5.17 1.29 -10.38
N THR A 34 -5.70 2.24 -11.16
CA THR A 34 -5.38 3.64 -10.89
C THR A 34 -5.80 3.86 -9.45
N MET A 35 -4.82 3.88 -8.57
CA MET A 35 -5.05 4.10 -7.16
C MET A 35 -5.37 5.56 -6.96
N GLU A 36 -6.43 5.85 -6.22
CA GLU A 36 -6.65 7.19 -5.70
C GLU A 36 -5.49 7.54 -4.75
N GLU A 37 -5.21 8.83 -4.54
CA GLU A 37 -4.05 9.30 -3.77
C GLU A 37 -3.94 8.63 -2.38
N TRP A 38 -5.07 8.35 -1.73
CA TRP A 38 -5.11 7.68 -0.43
C TRP A 38 -4.70 6.20 -0.51
N HIS A 39 -5.08 5.49 -1.58
CA HIS A 39 -4.66 4.11 -1.81
C HIS A 39 -3.17 4.03 -2.07
N GLU A 40 -2.62 4.94 -2.89
CA GLU A 40 -1.18 5.01 -3.15
C GLU A 40 -0.41 5.27 -1.85
N LEU A 41 -0.87 6.23 -1.04
CA LEU A 41 -0.25 6.56 0.24
C LEU A 41 -0.22 5.36 1.19
N VAL A 42 -1.33 4.64 1.32
CA VAL A 42 -1.42 3.43 2.16
C VAL A 42 -0.51 2.34 1.60
N PHE A 43 -0.55 2.10 0.29
CA PHE A 43 0.25 1.06 -0.37
C PHE A 43 1.75 1.27 -0.15
N PHE A 44 2.26 2.49 -0.35
CA PHE A 44 3.68 2.79 -0.15
C PHE A 44 4.09 2.79 1.32
N SER A 45 3.16 2.99 2.24
CA SER A 45 3.42 2.92 3.70
C SER A 45 3.35 1.49 4.24
N ALA A 46 2.83 0.52 3.48
CA ALA A 46 2.72 -0.87 3.88
C ALA A 46 4.08 -1.59 3.76
N ASP A 47 4.94 -1.38 4.74
CA ASP A 47 6.32 -1.86 4.79
C ASP A 47 6.55 -3.09 5.69
N GLY A 48 5.50 -3.53 6.41
CA GLY A 48 5.57 -4.63 7.37
C GLY A 48 6.21 -4.26 8.71
N GLN A 49 6.72 -3.03 8.86
CA GLN A 49 7.51 -2.59 10.01
C GLN A 49 6.74 -1.64 10.93
N HIS A 50 5.73 -0.96 10.40
CA HIS A 50 4.87 -0.07 11.17
C HIS A 50 3.45 -0.63 11.30
N THR A 51 2.82 -0.32 12.41
CA THR A 51 1.41 -0.60 12.64
C THR A 51 0.52 0.42 11.93
N ILE A 52 -0.73 0.05 11.68
CA ILE A 52 -1.73 0.96 11.09
C ILE A 52 -1.92 2.20 11.98
N GLY A 53 -1.90 2.04 13.30
CA GLY A 53 -2.02 3.16 14.24
C GLY A 53 -0.85 4.16 14.11
N GLU A 54 0.38 3.66 13.97
CA GLU A 54 1.56 4.50 13.75
C GLU A 54 1.47 5.25 12.41
N PHE A 55 1.01 4.59 11.35
CA PHE A 55 0.77 5.23 10.06
C PHE A 55 -0.29 6.34 10.16
N VAL A 56 -1.44 6.08 10.79
CA VAL A 56 -2.49 7.09 11.01
C VAL A 56 -1.95 8.30 11.77
N ASN A 57 -1.15 8.06 12.81
CA ASN A 57 -0.52 9.12 13.59
C ASN A 57 0.48 9.93 12.75
N ALA A 58 1.29 9.26 11.93
CA ALA A 58 2.27 9.89 11.05
C ALA A 58 1.62 10.72 9.93
N VAL A 59 0.47 10.28 9.40
CA VAL A 59 -0.32 11.08 8.46
C VAL A 59 -0.96 12.27 9.17
N GLY A 60 -1.54 12.05 10.34
CA GLY A 60 -2.14 13.10 11.18
C GLY A 60 -1.13 14.21 11.53
N SER A 61 0.14 13.86 11.79
CA SER A 61 1.16 14.85 12.15
C SER A 61 1.58 15.76 10.99
N LYS A 62 1.18 15.48 9.74
CA LYS A 62 1.48 16.33 8.58
C LYS A 62 0.53 17.53 8.45
N TYR A 63 -0.58 17.55 9.17
CA TYR A 63 -1.50 18.67 9.15
C TYR A 63 -0.97 19.80 10.04
N GLU A 64 -0.95 21.03 9.52
CA GLU A 64 -0.64 22.24 10.30
C GLU A 64 -1.82 22.56 11.25
N GLY A 65 -2.00 21.76 12.30
CA GLY A 65 -3.07 21.92 13.28
C GLY A 65 -3.74 20.61 13.66
N THR A 66 -5.07 20.66 13.86
CA THR A 66 -5.85 19.46 14.17
C THR A 66 -6.12 18.70 12.87
N PRO A 67 -5.81 17.39 12.78
CA PRO A 67 -6.17 16.58 11.62
C PRO A 67 -7.68 16.61 11.35
N PRO A 68 -8.12 16.41 10.10
CA PRO A 68 -9.54 16.32 9.78
C PRO A 68 -10.27 15.28 10.64
N ASN A 69 -11.47 15.63 11.09
CA ASN A 69 -12.34 14.66 11.76
C ASN A 69 -12.60 13.49 10.81
N GLY A 70 -12.45 12.26 11.31
CA GLY A 70 -12.66 11.04 10.52
C GLY A 70 -11.45 10.59 9.68
N LEU A 71 -10.29 11.25 9.77
CA LEU A 71 -9.07 10.82 9.06
C LEU A 71 -8.74 9.34 9.33
N ARG A 72 -8.86 8.91 10.58
CA ARG A 72 -8.63 7.51 10.98
C ARG A 72 -9.60 6.56 10.26
N ASP A 73 -10.88 6.88 10.26
CA ASP A 73 -11.91 6.06 9.64
C ASP A 73 -11.72 6.00 8.12
N GLN A 74 -11.33 7.12 7.50
CA GLN A 74 -10.99 7.16 6.08
C GLN A 74 -9.81 6.24 5.76
N ILE A 75 -8.73 6.31 6.54
CA ILE A 75 -7.56 5.43 6.37
C ILE A 75 -7.95 3.96 6.58
N HIS A 76 -8.77 3.66 7.59
CA HIS A 76 -9.26 2.30 7.84
C HIS A 76 -10.11 1.77 6.68
N ASN A 77 -10.96 2.59 6.07
CA ASN A 77 -11.75 2.20 4.91
C ASN A 77 -10.86 1.88 3.71
N VAL A 78 -9.88 2.73 3.41
CA VAL A 78 -8.92 2.50 2.30
C VAL A 78 -8.10 1.23 2.54
N ILE A 79 -7.62 1.01 3.77
CA ILE A 79 -6.95 -0.23 4.15
C ILE A 79 -7.87 -1.44 3.94
N GLY A 80 -9.14 -1.34 4.35
CA GLY A 80 -10.14 -2.38 4.13
C GLY A 80 -10.29 -2.74 2.66
N GLU A 81 -10.40 -1.75 1.77
CA GLU A 81 -10.49 -1.96 0.33
C GLU A 81 -9.25 -2.65 -0.24
N LEU A 82 -8.05 -2.27 0.20
CA LEU A 82 -6.80 -2.91 -0.23
C LEU A 82 -6.65 -4.34 0.30
N LEU A 83 -7.16 -4.62 1.51
CA LEU A 83 -7.18 -5.96 2.10
C LEU A 83 -8.15 -6.88 1.36
N ASP A 84 -9.35 -6.39 1.05
CA ASP A 84 -10.37 -7.14 0.29
C ASP A 84 -9.85 -7.55 -1.09
N GLN A 85 -8.98 -6.72 -1.68
CA GLN A 85 -8.32 -7.00 -2.95
C GLN A 85 -6.99 -7.76 -2.82
N GLN A 86 -6.56 -8.09 -1.60
CA GLN A 86 -5.29 -8.77 -1.27
C GLN A 86 -4.04 -8.03 -1.77
N ILE A 87 -4.14 -6.70 -1.92
CA ILE A 87 -3.03 -5.84 -2.35
C ILE A 87 -2.03 -5.62 -1.20
N ILE A 88 -2.57 -5.51 0.02
CA ILE A 88 -1.82 -5.53 1.26
C ILE A 88 -2.29 -6.69 2.13
N ILE A 89 -1.51 -7.02 3.15
CA ILE A 89 -1.83 -8.05 4.14
C ILE A 89 -1.47 -7.55 5.55
N LEU A 90 -2.12 -8.14 6.56
CA LEU A 90 -1.92 -7.82 7.97
C LEU A 90 -1.05 -8.87 8.65
N HIS A 91 -0.30 -8.42 9.64
CA HIS A 91 0.57 -9.26 10.47
C HIS A 91 0.38 -8.90 11.95
N ASP A 92 0.53 -9.91 12.81
CA ASP A 92 0.49 -9.74 14.27
C ASP A 92 1.81 -9.19 14.84
N GLU A 93 2.90 -9.32 14.09
CA GLU A 93 4.23 -8.83 14.42
C GLU A 93 4.89 -8.18 13.20
N ALA A 94 5.96 -7.42 13.43
CA ALA A 94 6.72 -6.81 12.35
C ALA A 94 7.38 -7.88 11.47
N VAL A 95 7.26 -7.74 10.16
CA VAL A 95 7.82 -8.68 9.18
C VAL A 95 8.62 -7.95 8.10
N PRO A 96 9.79 -8.46 7.70
CA PRO A 96 10.55 -7.85 6.63
C PRO A 96 9.81 -7.98 5.31
N LEU A 97 9.67 -6.87 4.59
CA LEU A 97 9.07 -6.87 3.26
C LEU A 97 10.00 -7.56 2.24
N PRO A 98 9.52 -8.59 1.50
CA PRO A 98 10.27 -9.20 0.42
C PRO A 98 10.72 -8.19 -0.65
N MET A 99 11.91 -8.42 -1.23
CA MET A 99 12.56 -7.46 -2.14
C MET A 99 11.76 -7.19 -3.42
N GLU A 100 11.02 -8.20 -3.89
CA GLU A 100 10.12 -8.16 -5.02
C GLU A 100 8.92 -7.22 -4.82
N TYR A 101 8.49 -7.01 -3.57
CA TYR A 101 7.39 -6.10 -3.24
C TYR A 101 7.90 -4.73 -2.82
N ALA A 102 9.16 -4.67 -2.35
CA ALA A 102 9.80 -3.44 -1.92
C ALA A 102 10.09 -2.49 -3.09
N ASN A 103 10.57 -3.03 -4.21
CA ASN A 103 11.05 -2.25 -5.36
C ASN A 103 10.06 -2.28 -6.54
N GLU A 104 10.19 -1.27 -7.40
CA GLU A 104 9.50 -1.25 -8.68
C GLU A 104 9.87 -2.48 -9.52
N PHE A 105 8.84 -3.19 -9.97
CA PHE A 105 8.92 -4.27 -10.92
C PHE A 105 9.13 -3.71 -12.33
N VAL A 106 10.28 -4.04 -12.91
CA VAL A 106 10.60 -3.69 -14.29
C VAL A 106 10.42 -4.95 -15.17
N PRO A 107 9.42 -5.01 -16.06
CA PRO A 107 9.29 -6.12 -17.00
C PRO A 107 10.53 -6.22 -17.88
N LYS A 108 11.02 -7.44 -18.11
CA LYS A 108 12.25 -7.69 -18.90
C LYS A 108 12.18 -7.21 -20.35
N GLU A 109 11.00 -6.88 -20.87
CA GLU A 109 10.79 -6.38 -22.24
C GLU A 109 11.13 -4.89 -22.40
N SER A 110 11.39 -4.16 -21.31
CA SER A 110 11.71 -2.72 -21.34
C SER A 110 13.20 -2.41 -21.54
N ILE A 111 14.06 -3.44 -21.61
CA ILE A 111 15.49 -3.29 -21.91
C ILE A 111 15.65 -3.41 -23.43
N LYS A 112 15.62 -2.28 -24.13
CA LYS A 112 16.07 -2.16 -25.53
C LYS A 112 17.56 -1.88 -25.60
#